data_AF-A0A2E0NTC1-F1
#
_entry.id   AF-A0A2E0NTC1-F1
#
_cell.length_a   1.000
_cell.length_b   1.000
_cell.length_c   1.000
_cell.angle_alpha   90.00
_cell.angle_beta   90.00
_cell.angle_gamma   90.00
#
_symmetry.space_group_name_H-M   'P 1'
#
loop_
_entity.id
_entity.type
_entity.pdbx_description
1 polymer ?
#
loop_
_entity_poly.entity_id
_entity_poly.type
_entity_poly.pdbx_seq_one_letter_code
_entity_poly.pdbx_strand_id
1 'polypeptide(L)'
;MTQKGFTLIELLVVVAIIGVLAAVGVVAFNGFIGNAKVNSTKTAHANVVRFIKASIMKCHAGGELYLNSSGGTLSNDQCGNVSNPNALALNQKFQSHFTFKKYCNTYGLNHSSGTCMEGVALGGVIGQMGILGEIRLFQSDGNDQIIVDTHYDDDEQGEGLYLNDRISIR
;
A
#
# COMPACT_ATOMS: atom_id res chain seq x y z
N MET A 1 8.63 39.42 48.63
CA MET A 1 7.75 38.42 47.99
C MET A 1 8.31 37.04 48.32
N THR A 2 7.61 36.26 49.15
CA THR A 2 8.02 34.90 49.51
C THR A 2 7.73 33.97 48.33
N GLN A 3 8.77 33.52 47.62
CA GLN A 3 8.65 32.41 46.69
C GLN A 3 8.34 31.14 47.49
N LYS A 4 7.15 30.57 47.28
CA LYS A 4 6.86 29.20 47.72
C LYS A 4 7.72 28.26 46.87
N GLY A 5 8.75 27.70 47.48
CA GLY A 5 9.59 26.68 46.84
C GLY A 5 8.79 25.39 46.62
N PHE A 6 8.98 24.77 45.46
CA PHE A 6 8.42 23.45 45.15
C PHE A 6 9.10 22.41 46.04
N THR A 7 8.33 21.51 46.66
CA THR A 7 8.92 20.49 47.54
C THR A 7 9.49 19.33 46.72
N LEU A 8 10.56 18.69 47.23
CA LEU A 8 11.15 17.52 46.58
C LEU A 8 10.15 16.36 46.45
N ILE A 9 9.24 16.22 47.42
CA ILE A 9 8.23 15.16 47.40
C ILE A 9 7.16 15.41 46.32
N GLU A 10 6.76 16.67 46.09
CA GLU A 10 5.85 17.01 44.99
C GLU A 10 6.48 16.67 43.64
N LEU A 11 7.78 16.92 43.47
CA LEU A 11 8.48 16.58 42.23
C LEU A 11 8.58 15.07 42.04
N LEU A 12 8.88 14.31 43.10
CA LEU A 12 9.05 12.86 43.05
C LEU A 12 7.74 12.15 42.66
N VAL A 13 6.61 12.57 43.21
CA VAL A 13 5.29 12.02 42.86
C VAL A 13 4.94 12.30 41.40
N VAL A 14 5.22 13.51 40.90
CA VAL A 14 4.96 13.86 39.50
C VAL A 14 5.77 12.99 38.55
N VAL A 15 7.07 12.79 38.82
CA VAL A 15 7.94 11.94 38.01
C VAL A 15 7.46 10.48 38.03
N ALA A 16 7.03 9.98 39.20
CA ALA A 16 6.48 8.63 39.31
C ALA A 16 5.21 8.43 38.47
N ILE A 17 4.27 9.39 38.49
CA ILE A 17 3.04 9.34 37.70
C ILE A 17 3.35 9.41 36.20
N ILE A 18 4.23 10.33 35.78
CA ILE A 18 4.64 10.45 34.37
C ILE A 18 5.33 9.16 33.88
N GLY A 19 6.14 8.52 34.72
CA GLY A 19 6.81 7.26 34.39
C GLY A 19 5.82 6.13 34.05
N VAL A 20 4.76 5.98 34.84
CA VAL A 20 3.72 4.96 34.58
C VAL A 20 2.91 5.30 33.32
N LEU A 21 2.52 6.56 33.15
CA LEU A 21 1.76 7.01 31.97
C LEU A 21 2.57 6.85 30.68
N ALA A 22 3.88 7.12 30.72
CA ALA A 22 4.76 6.94 29.57
C ALA A 22 4.87 5.47 29.17
N ALA A 23 5.02 4.55 30.13
CA ALA A 23 5.13 3.12 29.85
C ALA A 23 3.88 2.56 29.15
N VAL A 24 2.68 2.87 29.66
CA VAL A 24 1.41 2.45 29.04
C VAL A 24 1.19 3.16 27.70
N GLY A 25 1.54 4.45 27.61
CA GLY A 25 1.39 5.25 26.41
C GLY A 25 2.19 4.72 25.22
N VAL A 26 3.43 4.25 25.43
CA VAL A 26 4.28 3.71 24.36
C VAL A 26 3.68 2.44 23.76
N VAL A 27 3.22 1.49 24.59
CA VAL A 27 2.62 0.24 24.10
C VAL A 27 1.35 0.52 23.30
N ALA A 28 0.48 1.37 23.82
CA ALA A 28 -0.75 1.76 23.13
C ALA A 28 -0.45 2.47 21.79
N PHE A 29 0.50 3.40 21.78
CA PHE A 29 0.88 4.15 20.58
C PHE A 29 1.40 3.24 19.47
N ASN A 30 2.25 2.26 19.81
CA ASN A 30 2.74 1.29 18.83
C ASN A 30 1.60 0.47 18.20
N GLY A 31 0.61 0.04 18.99
CA GLY A 31 -0.58 -0.63 18.49
C GLY A 31 -1.43 0.24 17.57
N PHE A 32 -1.61 1.53 17.90
CA PHE A 32 -2.32 2.48 17.04
C PHE A 32 -1.62 2.70 15.69
N ILE A 33 -0.29 2.84 15.69
CA ILE A 33 0.49 2.98 14.45
C ILE A 33 0.39 1.71 13.59
N GLY A 34 0.45 0.52 14.21
CA GLY A 34 0.23 -0.76 13.51
C GLY A 34 -1.12 -0.79 12.79
N ASN A 35 -2.21 -0.57 13.54
CA ASN A 35 -3.57 -0.55 12.99
C ASN A 35 -3.76 0.53 11.91
N ALA A 36 -3.12 1.70 12.06
CA ALA A 36 -3.17 2.76 11.07
C ALA A 36 -2.49 2.32 9.75
N LYS A 37 -1.36 1.62 9.81
CA LYS A 37 -0.68 1.06 8.62
C LYS A 37 -1.53 0.01 7.93
N VAL A 38 -2.16 -0.89 8.68
CA VAL A 38 -3.08 -1.90 8.15
C VAL A 38 -4.24 -1.26 7.39
N ASN A 39 -4.91 -0.28 8.01
CA ASN A 39 -6.04 0.42 7.39
C ASN A 39 -5.62 1.27 6.17
N SER A 40 -4.44 1.89 6.23
CA SER A 40 -3.85 2.61 5.10
C SER A 40 -3.60 1.66 3.92
N THR A 41 -3.04 0.48 4.18
CA THR A 41 -2.78 -0.56 3.16
C THR A 41 -4.07 -1.07 2.53
N LYS A 42 -5.11 -1.36 3.33
CA LYS A 42 -6.44 -1.74 2.84
C LYS A 42 -7.03 -0.67 1.93
N THR A 43 -6.88 0.60 2.31
CA THR A 43 -7.34 1.74 1.50
C THR A 43 -6.53 1.87 0.20
N ALA A 44 -5.21 1.70 0.27
CA ALA A 44 -4.33 1.72 -0.89
C ALA A 44 -4.68 0.62 -1.89
N HIS A 45 -4.90 -0.62 -1.41
CA HIS A 45 -5.39 -1.73 -2.21
C HIS A 45 -6.69 -1.37 -2.94
N ALA A 46 -7.70 -0.90 -2.20
CA ALA A 46 -8.99 -0.50 -2.79
C ALA A 46 -8.84 0.60 -3.84
N ASN A 47 -7.93 1.56 -3.62
CA ASN A 47 -7.64 2.63 -4.57
C ASN A 47 -7.01 2.09 -5.87
N VAL A 48 -6.05 1.17 -5.77
CA VAL A 48 -5.43 0.52 -6.94
C VAL A 48 -6.47 -0.30 -7.70
N VAL A 49 -7.26 -1.13 -7.00
CA VAL A 49 -8.35 -1.92 -7.60
C VAL A 49 -9.34 -1.00 -8.32
N ARG A 50 -9.78 0.08 -7.67
CA ARG A 50 -10.71 1.06 -8.25
C ARG A 50 -10.13 1.73 -9.48
N PHE A 51 -8.86 2.13 -9.44
CA PHE A 51 -8.17 2.75 -10.57
C PHE A 51 -8.09 1.80 -11.78
N ILE A 52 -7.71 0.54 -11.55
CA ILE A 52 -7.62 -0.47 -12.61
C ILE A 52 -9.01 -0.75 -13.20
N LYS A 53 -10.02 -0.99 -12.34
CA LYS A 53 -11.42 -1.19 -12.78
C LYS A 53 -11.92 0.00 -13.60
N ALA A 54 -11.73 1.22 -13.13
CA ALA A 54 -12.14 2.42 -13.86
C ALA A 54 -11.41 2.59 -15.20
N SER A 55 -10.12 2.26 -15.25
CA SER A 55 -9.31 2.31 -16.47
C SER A 55 -9.81 1.34 -17.53
N ILE A 56 -10.12 0.10 -17.13
CA ILE A 56 -10.69 -0.92 -18.01
C ILE A 56 -12.09 -0.50 -18.48
N MET A 57 -12.95 -0.05 -17.56
CA MET A 57 -14.29 0.43 -17.90
C MET A 57 -14.28 1.60 -18.88
N LYS A 58 -13.28 2.48 -18.81
CA LYS A 58 -13.12 3.58 -19.76
C LYS A 58 -12.94 3.08 -21.19
N CYS A 59 -12.18 2.01 -21.39
CA CYS A 59 -12.02 1.37 -22.70
C CYS A 59 -13.32 0.76 -23.21
N HIS A 60 -14.07 0.06 -22.34
CA HIS A 60 -15.38 -0.52 -22.69
C HIS A 60 -16.42 0.54 -23.05
N ALA A 61 -16.31 1.73 -22.47
CA ALA A 61 -17.15 2.88 -22.81
C ALA A 61 -16.72 3.61 -24.11
N GLY A 62 -15.72 3.08 -24.84
CA GLY A 62 -15.20 3.68 -26.08
C GLY A 62 -14.24 4.85 -25.86
N GLY A 63 -13.74 5.05 -24.64
CA GLY A 63 -12.69 6.03 -24.34
C GLY A 63 -11.29 5.47 -24.54
N GLU A 64 -10.28 6.32 -24.29
CA GLU A 64 -8.87 5.97 -24.44
C GLU A 64 -8.18 5.78 -23.08
N LEU A 65 -7.22 4.86 -23.00
CA LEU A 65 -6.44 4.58 -21.80
C LEU A 65 -4.95 4.86 -22.04
N TYR A 66 -4.50 6.01 -21.56
CA TYR A 66 -3.10 6.40 -21.56
C TYR A 66 -2.49 6.32 -20.16
N LEU A 67 -1.34 5.67 -20.04
CA LEU A 67 -0.64 5.44 -18.79
C LEU A 67 0.80 5.94 -18.88
N ASN A 68 1.38 6.41 -17.76
CA ASN A 68 2.77 6.87 -17.78
C ASN A 68 3.72 5.66 -17.77
N SER A 69 4.76 5.72 -18.59
CA SER A 69 5.94 4.88 -18.43
C SER A 69 6.77 5.36 -17.24
N SER A 70 7.62 4.50 -16.66
CA SER A 70 8.49 4.85 -15.54
C SER A 70 9.41 6.05 -15.82
N GLY A 71 9.73 6.31 -17.10
CA GLY A 71 10.49 7.49 -17.56
C GLY A 71 9.66 8.77 -17.77
N GLY A 72 8.35 8.74 -17.52
CA GLY A 72 7.45 9.89 -17.64
C GLY A 72 6.87 10.15 -19.04
N THR A 73 7.23 9.32 -20.02
CA THR A 73 6.57 9.34 -21.34
C THR A 73 5.20 8.70 -21.24
N LEU A 74 4.18 9.35 -21.78
CA LEU A 74 2.85 8.77 -21.89
C LEU A 74 2.84 7.60 -22.89
N SER A 75 2.14 6.52 -22.56
CA SER A 75 1.99 5.36 -23.45
C SER A 75 1.19 5.71 -24.70
N ASN A 76 1.12 4.79 -25.67
CA ASN A 76 0.02 4.76 -26.63
C ASN A 76 -1.31 4.41 -25.92
N ASP A 77 -2.42 4.38 -26.65
CA ASP A 77 -3.68 3.90 -26.10
C ASP A 77 -3.58 2.40 -25.76
N GLN A 78 -3.92 2.04 -24.53
CA GLN A 78 -3.86 0.68 -24.00
C GLN A 78 -5.19 -0.07 -24.13
N CYS A 79 -6.24 0.55 -24.66
CA CYS A 79 -7.53 -0.13 -24.82
C CYS A 79 -7.47 -1.34 -25.76
N GLY A 80 -6.46 -1.43 -26.64
CA GLY A 80 -6.19 -2.67 -27.40
C GLY A 80 -5.93 -3.90 -26.52
N ASN A 81 -5.28 -3.72 -25.35
CA ASN A 81 -5.04 -4.79 -24.38
C ASN A 81 -6.27 -5.11 -23.51
N VAL A 82 -7.31 -4.27 -23.57
CA VAL A 82 -8.61 -4.52 -22.93
C VAL A 82 -9.52 -5.27 -23.91
N SER A 83 -9.65 -4.77 -25.13
CA SER A 83 -10.49 -5.38 -26.18
C SER A 83 -9.99 -6.76 -26.62
N ASN A 84 -8.67 -6.97 -26.64
CA ASN A 84 -8.05 -8.28 -26.75
C ASN A 84 -7.27 -8.55 -25.46
N PRO A 85 -7.91 -9.17 -24.45
CA PRO A 85 -7.39 -9.22 -23.08
C PRO A 85 -5.93 -9.67 -23.00
N ASN A 86 -5.10 -8.78 -22.44
CA ASN A 86 -3.71 -9.06 -22.14
C ASN A 86 -3.35 -8.45 -20.76
N ALA A 87 -3.76 -9.14 -19.70
CA ALA A 87 -3.52 -8.76 -18.31
C ALA A 87 -2.04 -8.54 -18.00
N LEU A 88 -1.14 -9.39 -18.53
CA LEU A 88 0.30 -9.25 -18.34
C LEU A 88 0.82 -7.91 -18.85
N ALA A 89 0.44 -7.53 -20.08
CA ALA A 89 0.82 -6.23 -20.65
C ALA A 89 0.20 -5.06 -19.87
N LEU A 90 -1.08 -5.16 -19.49
CA LEU A 90 -1.73 -4.13 -18.66
C LEU A 90 -1.07 -3.97 -17.30
N ASN A 91 -0.73 -5.07 -16.62
CA ASN A 91 -0.04 -5.06 -15.34
C ASN A 91 1.27 -4.29 -15.42
N GLN A 92 2.08 -4.52 -16.46
CA GLN A 92 3.32 -3.78 -16.69
C GLN A 92 3.07 -2.27 -16.84
N LYS A 93 2.04 -1.87 -17.59
CA LYS A 93 1.69 -0.46 -17.78
C LYS A 93 1.14 0.19 -16.51
N PHE A 94 0.30 -0.52 -15.76
CA PHE A 94 -0.20 -0.02 -14.48
C PHE A 94 0.93 0.15 -13.47
N GLN A 95 1.80 -0.85 -13.33
CA GLN A 95 2.96 -0.74 -12.43
C GLN A 95 3.84 0.45 -12.83
N SER A 96 4.18 0.60 -14.11
CA SER A 96 4.98 1.75 -14.58
C SER A 96 4.30 3.09 -14.29
N HIS A 97 2.97 3.15 -14.42
CA HIS A 97 2.19 4.35 -14.10
C HIS A 97 2.30 4.70 -12.61
N PHE A 98 2.13 3.72 -11.73
CA PHE A 98 2.24 3.93 -10.28
C PHE A 98 3.66 4.27 -9.85
N THR A 99 4.68 3.63 -10.44
CA THR A 99 6.09 3.98 -10.23
C THR A 99 6.37 5.42 -10.63
N PHE A 100 5.91 5.87 -11.81
CA PHE A 100 6.08 7.25 -12.25
C PHE A 100 5.36 8.25 -11.32
N LYS A 101 4.17 7.89 -10.82
CA LYS A 101 3.42 8.68 -9.84
C LYS A 101 4.06 8.69 -8.45
N LYS A 102 5.19 7.98 -8.26
CA LYS A 102 5.87 7.81 -6.98
C LYS A 102 4.91 7.25 -5.92
N TYR A 103 4.07 6.32 -6.32
CA TYR A 103 3.14 5.65 -5.41
C TYR A 103 3.94 4.77 -4.47
N CYS A 104 4.06 5.18 -3.21
CA CYS A 104 4.90 4.52 -2.21
C CYS A 104 4.13 3.43 -1.45
N ASN A 105 4.88 2.46 -0.93
CA ASN A 105 4.37 1.48 0.03
C ASN A 105 3.86 2.17 1.32
N THR A 106 2.70 1.75 1.80
CA THR A 106 1.98 2.33 2.96
C THR A 106 2.64 2.10 4.31
N TYR A 107 3.53 1.11 4.43
CA TYR A 107 4.33 0.88 5.64
C TYR A 107 5.52 1.83 5.77
N GLY A 108 5.77 2.67 4.75
CA GLY A 108 6.81 3.70 4.76
C GLY A 108 8.22 3.15 4.56
N LEU A 109 8.33 2.03 3.84
CA LEU A 109 9.61 1.40 3.55
C LEU A 109 10.37 2.19 2.49
N ASN A 110 11.69 2.25 2.63
CA ASN A 110 12.59 2.94 1.71
C ASN A 110 13.61 1.96 1.14
N HIS A 111 14.04 2.21 -0.09
CA HIS A 111 15.25 1.65 -0.66
C HIS A 111 16.49 2.13 0.13
N SER A 112 17.62 1.45 -0.01
CA SER A 112 18.89 1.87 0.61
C SER A 112 19.35 3.27 0.18
N SER A 113 18.86 3.75 -0.97
CA SER A 113 19.05 5.12 -1.47
C SER A 113 18.25 6.19 -0.70
N GLY A 114 17.37 5.81 0.23
CA GLY A 114 16.50 6.72 0.98
C GLY A 114 15.23 7.13 0.22
N THR A 115 15.03 6.64 -1.00
CA THR A 115 13.78 6.84 -1.76
C THR A 115 12.73 5.84 -1.31
N CYS A 116 11.44 6.23 -1.33
CA CYS A 116 10.38 5.31 -0.97
C CYS A 116 10.35 4.08 -1.88
N MET A 117 10.05 2.94 -1.28
CA MET A 117 9.82 1.70 -1.99
C MET A 117 8.49 1.76 -2.72
N GLU A 118 8.43 1.15 -3.90
CA GLU A 118 7.24 1.12 -4.75
C GLU A 118 6.08 0.45 -4.01
N GLY A 119 4.90 1.08 -4.09
CA GLY A 119 3.67 0.53 -3.52
C GLY A 119 3.01 -0.52 -4.43
N VAL A 120 3.36 -0.54 -5.73
CA VAL A 120 2.82 -1.50 -6.69
C VAL A 120 3.97 -2.24 -7.38
N ALA A 121 3.91 -3.57 -7.37
CA ALA A 121 4.92 -4.47 -7.95
C ALA A 121 4.29 -5.56 -8.84
N LEU A 122 5.14 -6.30 -9.55
CA LEU A 122 4.76 -7.40 -10.46
C LEU A 122 5.39 -8.72 -10.03
N GLY A 123 4.71 -9.82 -10.34
CA GLY A 123 5.24 -11.17 -10.13
C GLY A 123 5.19 -11.62 -8.66
N GLY A 124 5.83 -12.77 -8.39
CA GLY A 124 5.77 -13.47 -7.10
C GLY A 124 4.81 -14.65 -7.13
N VAL A 125 4.23 -14.99 -5.98
CA VAL A 125 3.17 -16.00 -5.84
C VAL A 125 2.01 -15.36 -5.09
N ILE A 126 0.77 -15.66 -5.50
CA ILE A 126 -0.43 -15.08 -4.88
C ILE A 126 -0.55 -15.57 -3.44
N GLY A 127 -0.82 -14.65 -2.49
CA GLY A 127 -0.97 -14.99 -1.07
C GLY A 127 0.30 -15.52 -0.42
N GLN A 128 1.46 -15.31 -1.06
CA GLN A 128 2.76 -15.75 -0.56
C GLN A 128 3.82 -14.72 -0.91
N MET A 129 4.82 -14.58 -0.04
CA MET A 129 6.01 -13.76 -0.27
C MET A 129 5.69 -12.31 -0.65
N GLY A 130 5.44 -11.41 0.30
CA GLY A 130 5.21 -9.99 0.03
C GLY A 130 5.83 -9.10 1.07
N ILE A 131 6.36 -7.95 0.67
CA ILE A 131 6.75 -6.94 1.64
C ILE A 131 5.45 -6.34 2.22
N LEU A 132 5.39 -6.14 3.54
CA LEU A 132 4.23 -5.48 4.19
C LEU A 132 3.88 -4.17 3.47
N GLY A 133 2.61 -4.00 3.09
CA GLY A 133 2.12 -2.82 2.38
C GLY A 133 2.27 -2.86 0.85
N GLU A 134 2.90 -3.89 0.30
CA GLU A 134 3.14 -4.00 -1.15
C GLU A 134 1.92 -4.59 -1.87
N ILE A 135 1.48 -3.91 -2.93
CA ILE A 135 0.39 -4.35 -3.79
C ILE A 135 0.98 -5.01 -5.03
N ARG A 136 0.71 -6.28 -5.26
CA ARG A 136 1.22 -7.02 -6.41
C ARG A 136 0.14 -7.31 -7.43
N LEU A 137 0.49 -7.13 -8.69
CA LEU A 137 -0.37 -7.44 -9.81
C LEU A 137 0.07 -8.76 -10.47
N PHE A 138 -0.89 -9.65 -10.62
CA PHE A 138 -0.75 -10.91 -11.33
C PHE A 138 -1.77 -10.99 -12.47
N GLN A 139 -1.53 -11.92 -13.38
CA GLN A 139 -2.46 -12.30 -14.44
C GLN A 139 -3.03 -13.70 -14.18
N SER A 140 -4.25 -13.95 -14.62
CA SER A 140 -4.75 -15.33 -14.77
C SER A 140 -3.98 -16.08 -15.86
N ASP A 141 -4.02 -17.41 -15.84
CA ASP A 141 -3.46 -18.25 -16.91
C ASP A 141 -4.08 -17.92 -18.29
N GLY A 142 -5.36 -17.55 -18.30
CA GLY A 142 -6.08 -17.08 -19.49
C GLY A 142 -5.74 -15.64 -19.91
N ASN A 143 -4.92 -14.93 -19.14
CA ASN A 143 -4.50 -13.55 -19.36
C ASN A 143 -5.66 -12.53 -19.49
N ASP A 144 -6.82 -12.88 -18.95
CA ASP A 144 -8.09 -12.16 -19.04
C ASP A 144 -8.55 -11.57 -17.71
N GLN A 145 -7.79 -11.82 -16.63
CA GLN A 145 -8.01 -11.25 -15.32
C GLN A 145 -6.72 -10.66 -14.76
N ILE A 146 -6.84 -9.50 -14.12
CA ILE A 146 -5.82 -8.95 -13.24
C ILE A 146 -6.17 -9.34 -11.81
N ILE A 147 -5.22 -9.95 -11.11
CA ILE A 147 -5.36 -10.30 -9.71
C ILE A 147 -4.50 -9.30 -8.93
N VAL A 148 -5.14 -8.53 -8.05
CA VAL A 148 -4.49 -7.60 -7.14
C VAL A 148 -4.36 -8.29 -5.80
N ASP A 149 -3.12 -8.58 -5.42
CA ASP A 149 -2.79 -9.23 -4.15
C ASP A 149 -2.07 -8.23 -3.26
N THR A 150 -2.36 -8.16 -1.96
CA THR A 150 -1.71 -7.20 -1.08
C THR A 150 -1.46 -7.80 0.28
N HIS A 151 -0.20 -7.84 0.68
CA HIS A 151 0.21 -8.24 2.02
C HIS A 151 -0.02 -7.07 2.98
N TYR A 152 -1.05 -7.16 3.84
CA TYR A 152 -1.49 -6.01 4.61
C TYR A 152 -1.18 -6.06 6.10
N ASP A 153 -0.87 -7.24 6.65
CA ASP A 153 -0.49 -7.46 8.04
C ASP A 153 0.08 -8.87 8.20
N ASP A 154 0.73 -9.17 9.31
CA ASP A 154 1.11 -10.53 9.71
C ASP A 154 0.25 -10.96 10.91
N ASP A 155 -0.11 -12.25 11.01
CA ASP A 155 -0.80 -12.78 12.18
C ASP A 155 0.16 -12.98 13.39
N GLU A 156 -0.38 -13.45 14.51
CA GLU A 156 0.39 -13.69 15.73
C GLU A 156 1.47 -14.79 15.58
N GLN A 157 1.37 -15.63 14.54
CA GLN A 157 2.35 -16.66 14.19
C GLN A 157 3.40 -16.15 13.19
N GLY A 158 3.23 -14.92 12.67
CA GLY A 158 4.08 -14.34 11.64
C GLY A 158 3.73 -14.80 10.23
N GLU A 159 2.54 -15.38 10.03
CA GLU A 159 2.03 -15.73 8.71
C GLU A 159 1.33 -14.51 8.08
N GLY A 160 1.58 -14.28 6.79
CA GLY A 160 1.09 -13.10 6.10
C GLY A 160 -0.43 -13.11 5.90
N LEU A 161 -1.07 -11.96 6.11
CA LEU A 161 -2.48 -11.72 5.83
C LEU A 161 -2.64 -10.92 4.54
N TYR A 162 -3.45 -11.46 3.62
CA TYR A 162 -3.54 -10.96 2.25
C TYR A 162 -4.95 -10.49 1.88
N LEU A 163 -5.03 -9.45 1.06
CA LEU A 163 -6.22 -9.09 0.28
C LEU A 163 -6.04 -9.61 -1.14
N ASN A 164 -7.08 -10.21 -1.70
CA ASN A 164 -7.07 -10.70 -3.07
C ASN A 164 -8.33 -10.25 -3.81
N ASP A 165 -8.15 -9.34 -4.78
CA ASP A 165 -9.21 -8.87 -5.66
C ASP A 165 -8.94 -9.34 -7.09
N ARG A 166 -9.95 -9.88 -7.76
CA ARG A 166 -9.86 -10.29 -9.16
C ARG A 166 -10.67 -9.33 -10.03
N ILE A 167 -10.05 -8.84 -11.10
CA ILE A 167 -10.62 -7.88 -12.03
C ILE A 167 -10.66 -8.54 -13.40
N SER A 168 -11.85 -8.84 -13.90
CA SER A 168 -11.99 -9.29 -15.29
C SER A 168 -11.78 -8.13 -16.26
N ILE A 169 -11.06 -8.42 -17.34
CA ILE A 169 -10.81 -7.46 -18.42
C ILE A 169 -11.96 -7.46 -19.43
N ARG A 170 -12.67 -8.59 -19.58
CA ARG A 170 -13.83 -8.73 -20.47
C ARG A 170 -15.11 -8.17 -19.85
#